data_AF-A0A9E2L400-F1
#
_entry.id   AF-A0A9E2L400-F1
#
_cell.length_a   1.000
_cell.length_b   1.000
_cell.length_c   1.000
_cell.angle_alpha   90.00
_cell.angle_beta   90.00
_cell.angle_gamma   90.00
#
_symmetry.space_group_name_H-M   'P 1'
#
loop_
_entity.id
_entity.type
_entity.pdbx_description
1 polymer ?
#
loop_
_entity_poly.entity_id
_entity_poly.type
_entity_poly.pdbx_seq_one_letter_code
_entity_poly.pdbx_strand_id
1 'polypeptide(L)'
;MKRFIGLLFLLISVQTIFAQSDYISCSPQKDMDYEFPLFDDGGILILSKRNDLVVTVVNASGAKIEPNGRRDDGFYEYKIVINPNVTPNPKVEVNRRGDVNRAEFVTTLKPNFFKVYMVEEVPKPIRMENLSQANDAILNADSAEVEISSAIPDLKVVFSKDLQATLDANRKSADENIRIYSVRIPVRVLQDARNRMETTAKAYESLYKKLVDDAPEDANVSDSEWEKLSALETEMQEAQAAWDRMTMIDIYAENTNRLQIDISSLGPRSKLSYGVLLLKTVEYVTEYSARMAEGARLFNLRKYDEARRAFSEALKTKDTPDHLIPAIQSNINQCDTCILYYRYATYALLKMKEMQEKGTANQEEVVRYASGAEEFLQVLNKYNPCDFYSERIDKLNKIIEEMPLDIKFTVTKWVNNISGFYEAGGLANVELWGYAKTDRPLLKSYETDKRFKNLVDKSEGFTLLGKTDEKGEVILHLDRKNLPKGIFFRPVGYDNKIKIEYLYMVDIMRQSKDEFNMRQFRLKMYTANK
;
A
#
# COMPACT_ATOMS: atom_id res chain seq x y z
N MET A 1 -57.76 -30.65 -18.34
CA MET A 1 -57.04 -29.38 -18.07
C MET A 1 -56.46 -29.44 -16.66
N LYS A 2 -55.19 -29.05 -16.52
CA LYS A 2 -54.44 -28.86 -15.26
C LYS A 2 -53.95 -30.12 -14.51
N ARG A 3 -53.33 -31.05 -15.25
CA ARG A 3 -52.12 -31.76 -14.78
C ARG A 3 -50.91 -30.93 -15.23
N PHE A 4 -50.44 -29.92 -14.49
CA PHE A 4 -49.19 -29.22 -14.86
C PHE A 4 -48.58 -28.26 -13.80
N ILE A 5 -48.97 -28.29 -12.52
CA ILE A 5 -48.45 -27.31 -11.53
C ILE A 5 -47.75 -27.96 -10.31
N GLY A 6 -47.78 -29.29 -10.20
CA GLY A 6 -47.24 -30.02 -9.03
C GLY A 6 -45.82 -30.59 -9.17
N LEU A 7 -45.06 -30.21 -10.21
CA LEU A 7 -43.78 -30.86 -10.53
C LEU A 7 -42.72 -29.90 -11.11
N LEU A 8 -42.78 -28.62 -10.72
CA LEU A 8 -41.80 -27.60 -11.12
C LEU A 8 -41.05 -26.95 -9.93
N PHE A 9 -41.18 -27.50 -8.72
CA PHE A 9 -40.55 -26.94 -7.50
C PHE A 9 -39.65 -27.93 -6.74
N LEU A 10 -39.31 -29.08 -7.34
CA LEU A 10 -38.43 -30.07 -6.72
C LEU A 10 -37.32 -30.56 -7.67
N LEU A 11 -36.77 -29.62 -8.44
CA LEU A 11 -35.50 -29.75 -9.16
C LEU A 11 -34.77 -28.41 -9.05
N ILE A 12 -34.63 -27.92 -7.81
CA ILE A 12 -33.45 -27.11 -7.48
C ILE A 12 -32.30 -28.11 -7.45
N SER A 13 -31.83 -28.47 -8.65
CA SER A 13 -30.42 -28.78 -8.81
C SER A 13 -29.71 -27.55 -8.28
N VAL A 14 -29.23 -27.66 -7.04
CA VAL A 14 -28.10 -26.85 -6.58
C VAL A 14 -26.99 -27.22 -7.55
N GLN A 15 -26.94 -26.52 -8.67
CA GLN A 15 -25.68 -26.34 -9.35
C GLN A 15 -24.85 -25.60 -8.31
N THR A 16 -24.05 -26.36 -7.58
CA THR A 16 -22.81 -25.85 -7.05
C THR A 16 -22.10 -25.30 -8.27
N ILE A 17 -22.29 -24.01 -8.53
CA ILE A 17 -21.38 -23.23 -9.35
C ILE A 17 -20.11 -23.27 -8.52
N PHE A 18 -19.32 -24.33 -8.69
CA PHE A 18 -17.88 -24.22 -8.53
C PHE A 18 -17.54 -23.13 -9.53
N ALA A 19 -17.42 -21.90 -9.03
CA ALA A 19 -16.98 -20.78 -9.83
C ALA A 19 -15.66 -21.23 -10.43
N GLN A 20 -15.66 -21.45 -11.74
CA GLN A 20 -14.47 -21.70 -12.51
C GLN A 20 -13.47 -20.62 -12.09
N SER A 21 -12.31 -21.06 -11.60
CA SER A 21 -11.27 -20.14 -11.21
C SER A 21 -10.72 -19.51 -12.49
N ASP A 22 -11.16 -18.30 -12.82
CA ASP A 22 -10.50 -17.52 -13.87
C ASP A 22 -9.06 -17.28 -13.44
N TYR A 23 -8.12 -17.61 -14.33
CA TYR A 23 -6.70 -17.42 -14.08
C TYR A 23 -6.41 -15.94 -13.89
N ILE A 24 -5.61 -15.59 -12.88
CA ILE A 24 -5.14 -14.22 -12.72
C ILE A 24 -3.89 -13.99 -13.55
N SER A 25 -3.88 -12.94 -14.36
CA SER A 25 -2.69 -12.47 -15.06
C SER A 25 -2.00 -11.37 -14.26
N CYS A 26 -0.71 -11.16 -14.49
CA CYS A 26 0.04 -10.06 -13.91
C CYS A 26 0.76 -9.31 -15.03
N SER A 27 0.56 -8.00 -15.13
CA SER A 27 1.16 -7.16 -16.17
C SER A 27 1.79 -5.90 -15.58
N PRO A 28 2.97 -5.48 -16.06
CA PRO A 28 3.60 -4.23 -15.62
C PRO A 28 2.82 -3.01 -16.13
N GLN A 29 2.76 -1.96 -15.32
CA GLN A 29 2.07 -0.70 -15.62
C GLN A 29 3.05 0.47 -15.55
N LYS A 30 3.99 0.52 -16.51
CA LYS A 30 5.12 1.47 -16.49
C LYS A 30 4.69 2.94 -16.35
N ASP A 31 3.54 3.32 -16.92
CA ASP A 31 3.02 4.69 -16.84
C ASP A 31 2.54 5.08 -15.43
N MET A 32 2.38 4.11 -14.53
CA MET A 32 1.99 4.30 -13.14
C MET A 32 3.17 4.16 -12.17
N ASP A 33 4.37 3.83 -12.65
CA ASP A 33 5.56 3.75 -11.81
C ASP A 33 5.90 5.13 -11.22
N TYR A 34 6.36 5.17 -9.96
CA TYR A 34 6.60 6.45 -9.28
C TYR A 34 7.74 6.40 -8.25
N GLU A 35 8.40 7.54 -8.06
CA GLU A 35 9.38 7.74 -6.99
C GLU A 35 8.69 7.90 -5.64
N PHE A 36 9.22 7.23 -4.63
CA PHE A 36 8.72 7.30 -3.26
C PHE A 36 9.87 7.07 -2.27
N PRO A 37 9.99 7.89 -1.21
CA PRO A 37 11.06 7.73 -0.23
C PRO A 37 10.87 6.41 0.54
N LEU A 38 11.73 5.43 0.26
CA LEU A 38 11.74 4.09 0.85
C LEU A 38 13.04 3.82 1.64
N PHE A 39 13.79 4.86 2.01
CA PHE A 39 15.06 4.73 2.74
C PHE A 39 16.02 3.73 2.07
N ASP A 40 16.18 3.87 0.75
CA ASP A 40 17.02 3.04 -0.12
C ASP A 40 16.50 1.62 -0.42
N ASP A 41 15.33 1.24 0.10
CA ASP A 41 14.61 0.06 -0.36
C ASP A 41 13.91 0.30 -1.71
N GLY A 42 13.55 -0.77 -2.41
CA GLY A 42 12.77 -0.76 -3.65
C GLY A 42 11.36 -1.29 -3.42
N GLY A 43 10.40 -0.76 -4.18
CA GLY A 43 8.98 -1.05 -4.01
C GLY A 43 8.36 -1.76 -5.21
N ILE A 44 7.43 -2.66 -4.94
CA ILE A 44 6.47 -3.20 -5.93
C ILE A 44 5.06 -2.94 -5.42
N LEU A 45 4.22 -2.33 -6.24
CA LEU A 45 2.80 -2.11 -5.94
C LEU A 45 1.96 -2.99 -6.87
N ILE A 46 1.22 -3.93 -6.30
CA ILE A 46 0.25 -4.74 -7.05
C ILE A 46 -1.14 -4.15 -6.84
N LEU A 47 -1.83 -3.90 -7.95
CA LEU A 47 -3.22 -3.44 -8.01
C LEU A 47 -4.12 -4.56 -8.54
N SER A 48 -5.27 -4.76 -7.92
CA SER A 48 -6.26 -5.73 -8.41
C SER A 48 -7.70 -5.33 -8.07
N LYS A 49 -8.68 -5.75 -8.86
CA LYS A 49 -10.10 -5.68 -8.45
C LYS A 49 -10.48 -6.72 -7.41
N ARG A 50 -9.58 -7.68 -7.12
CA ARG A 50 -9.79 -8.74 -6.13
C ARG A 50 -9.19 -8.38 -4.77
N ASN A 51 -9.88 -8.78 -3.70
CA ASN A 51 -9.45 -8.61 -2.32
C ASN A 51 -8.82 -9.87 -1.72
N ASP A 52 -8.81 -10.98 -2.45
CA ASP A 52 -8.42 -12.30 -1.98
C ASP A 52 -7.09 -12.78 -2.58
N LEU A 53 -6.24 -11.86 -3.06
CA LEU A 53 -4.91 -12.22 -3.54
C LEU A 53 -3.97 -12.57 -2.39
N VAL A 54 -3.10 -13.53 -2.65
CA VAL A 54 -1.97 -13.92 -1.82
C VAL A 54 -0.71 -13.64 -2.64
N VAL A 55 0.20 -12.88 -2.06
CA VAL A 55 1.45 -12.47 -2.69
C VAL A 55 2.60 -13.11 -1.93
N THR A 56 3.56 -13.67 -2.65
CA THR A 56 4.76 -14.31 -2.09
C THR A 56 5.98 -13.84 -2.88
N VAL A 57 7.12 -13.65 -2.21
CA VAL A 57 8.40 -13.39 -2.86
C VAL A 57 9.31 -14.59 -2.59
N VAL A 58 9.66 -15.33 -3.63
CA VAL A 58 10.28 -16.67 -3.45
C VAL A 58 11.79 -16.64 -3.28
N ASN A 59 12.46 -15.57 -3.73
CA ASN A 59 13.91 -15.42 -3.66
C ASN A 59 14.38 -14.29 -2.71
N ALA A 60 13.48 -13.76 -1.88
CA ALA A 60 13.80 -12.73 -0.89
C ALA A 60 13.17 -13.03 0.47
N SER A 61 13.96 -13.51 1.44
CA SER A 61 13.49 -13.81 2.79
C SER A 61 13.16 -12.58 3.63
N GLY A 62 13.67 -11.40 3.23
CA GLY A 62 13.43 -10.12 3.91
C GLY A 62 12.30 -9.28 3.30
N ALA A 63 11.54 -9.80 2.34
CA ALA A 63 10.47 -9.06 1.70
C ALA A 63 9.33 -8.76 2.68
N LYS A 64 8.96 -7.49 2.80
CA LYS A 64 7.77 -7.06 3.55
C LYS A 64 6.60 -6.96 2.59
N ILE A 65 5.53 -7.71 2.87
CA ILE A 65 4.33 -7.76 2.04
C ILE A 65 3.16 -7.25 2.88
N GLU A 66 2.56 -6.15 2.45
CA GLU A 66 1.50 -5.45 3.18
C GLU A 66 0.30 -5.21 2.27
N PRO A 67 -0.83 -5.92 2.49
CA PRO A 67 -2.11 -5.52 1.93
C PRO A 67 -2.53 -4.16 2.49
N ASN A 68 -2.92 -3.22 1.62
CA ASN A 68 -3.26 -1.85 2.00
C ASN A 68 -4.75 -1.51 1.78
N GLY A 69 -5.59 -2.55 1.68
CA GLY A 69 -7.05 -2.39 1.57
C GLY A 69 -7.50 -1.89 0.20
N ARG A 70 -8.74 -1.35 0.13
CA ARG A 70 -9.37 -0.84 -1.09
C ARG A 70 -9.15 0.67 -1.22
N ARG A 71 -8.77 1.11 -2.42
CA ARG A 71 -8.69 2.53 -2.83
C ARG A 71 -10.04 3.06 -3.31
N ASP A 72 -10.11 4.37 -3.48
CA ASP A 72 -11.28 5.09 -3.98
C ASP A 72 -11.68 4.71 -5.42
N ASP A 73 -10.70 4.39 -6.27
CA ASP A 73 -10.90 3.86 -7.63
C ASP A 73 -11.37 2.39 -7.67
N GLY A 74 -11.53 1.79 -6.49
CA GLY A 74 -12.02 0.44 -6.29
C GLY A 74 -10.99 -0.66 -6.52
N PHE A 75 -9.71 -0.35 -6.70
CA PHE A 75 -8.64 -1.36 -6.67
C PHE A 75 -8.16 -1.65 -5.25
N TYR A 76 -7.75 -2.88 -5.01
CA TYR A 76 -7.04 -3.31 -3.81
C TYR A 76 -5.54 -3.22 -4.03
N GLU A 77 -4.82 -2.77 -3.01
CA GLU A 77 -3.38 -2.58 -3.03
C GLU A 77 -2.64 -3.67 -2.23
N TYR A 78 -1.56 -4.17 -2.81
CA TYR A 78 -0.59 -5.03 -2.12
C TYR A 78 0.80 -4.44 -2.33
N LYS A 79 1.39 -3.93 -1.26
CA LYS A 79 2.72 -3.31 -1.28
C LYS A 79 3.77 -4.34 -0.91
N ILE A 80 4.84 -4.37 -1.68
CA ILE A 80 6.02 -5.20 -1.42
C ILE A 80 7.21 -4.26 -1.30
N VAL A 81 7.95 -4.36 -0.19
CA VAL A 81 9.17 -3.59 0.03
C VAL A 81 10.34 -4.56 0.21
N ILE A 82 11.40 -4.37 -0.58
CA ILE A 82 12.55 -5.25 -0.65
C ILE A 82 13.81 -4.40 -0.80
N ASN A 83 14.87 -4.79 -0.10
CA ASN A 83 16.17 -4.14 -0.26
C ASN A 83 16.82 -4.52 -1.60
N PRO A 84 17.03 -3.57 -2.52
CA PRO A 84 17.54 -3.86 -3.87
C PRO A 84 19.03 -4.26 -3.87
N ASN A 85 19.80 -3.89 -2.84
CA ASN A 85 21.20 -4.30 -2.70
C ASN A 85 21.34 -5.78 -2.32
N VAL A 86 20.32 -6.35 -1.66
CA VAL A 86 20.27 -7.77 -1.28
C VAL A 86 19.58 -8.61 -2.36
N THR A 87 18.47 -8.12 -2.91
CA THR A 87 17.72 -8.82 -3.96
C THR A 87 17.32 -7.84 -5.06
N PRO A 88 18.18 -7.62 -6.07
CA PRO A 88 17.91 -6.67 -7.13
C PRO A 88 16.79 -7.15 -8.07
N ASN A 89 16.63 -8.47 -8.23
CA ASN A 89 15.66 -9.09 -9.13
C ASN A 89 14.70 -10.03 -8.37
N PRO A 90 13.77 -9.51 -7.56
CA PRO A 90 12.79 -10.34 -6.88
C PRO A 90 11.90 -11.11 -7.86
N LYS A 91 11.66 -12.39 -7.55
CA LYS A 91 10.64 -13.22 -8.17
C LYS A 91 9.39 -13.18 -7.30
N VAL A 92 8.34 -12.56 -7.83
CA VAL A 92 7.05 -12.40 -7.17
C VAL A 92 6.07 -13.39 -7.74
N GLU A 93 5.35 -14.06 -6.84
CA GLU A 93 4.24 -14.96 -7.17
C GLU A 93 2.95 -14.37 -6.59
N VAL A 94 1.91 -14.33 -7.42
CA VAL A 94 0.57 -13.88 -7.06
C VAL A 94 -0.39 -14.99 -7.36
N ASN A 95 -1.20 -15.37 -6.38
CA ASN A 95 -2.25 -16.37 -6.52
C ASN A 95 -3.53 -15.88 -5.86
N ARG A 96 -4.67 -16.42 -6.30
CA ARG A 96 -5.91 -16.27 -5.56
C ARG A 96 -5.87 -17.16 -4.32
N ARG A 97 -6.38 -16.67 -3.19
CA ARG A 97 -6.47 -17.47 -1.96
C ARG A 97 -7.26 -18.75 -2.23
N GLY A 98 -6.64 -19.89 -1.95
CA GLY A 98 -7.25 -21.20 -2.16
C GLY A 98 -7.19 -21.72 -3.60
N ASP A 99 -6.68 -20.94 -4.55
CA ASP A 99 -6.39 -21.42 -5.91
C ASP A 99 -4.99 -22.03 -5.97
N VAL A 100 -4.86 -23.03 -6.83
CA VAL A 100 -3.61 -23.71 -7.18
C VAL A 100 -2.88 -23.00 -8.32
N ASN A 101 -3.59 -22.20 -9.11
CA ASN A 101 -3.02 -21.40 -10.18
C ASN A 101 -2.40 -20.11 -9.64
N ARG A 102 -1.31 -19.68 -10.27
CA ARG A 102 -0.60 -18.45 -9.95
C ARG A 102 -0.05 -17.76 -11.19
N ALA A 103 0.10 -16.45 -11.10
CA ALA A 103 0.95 -15.66 -11.97
C ALA A 103 2.30 -15.44 -11.29
N GLU A 104 3.37 -15.42 -12.07
CA GLU A 104 4.70 -15.08 -11.59
C GLU A 104 5.34 -14.04 -12.49
N PHE A 105 6.18 -13.18 -11.90
CA PHE A 105 6.99 -12.22 -12.65
C PHE A 105 8.30 -11.96 -11.91
N VAL A 106 9.30 -11.51 -12.68
CA VAL A 106 10.59 -11.04 -12.16
C VAL A 106 10.75 -9.60 -12.61
N THR A 107 11.25 -8.74 -11.72
CA THR A 107 11.51 -7.35 -12.07
C THR A 107 12.76 -6.84 -11.38
N THR A 108 13.46 -5.88 -12.00
CA THR A 108 14.61 -5.22 -11.38
C THR A 108 14.15 -4.04 -10.53
N LEU A 109 14.57 -3.98 -9.27
CA LEU A 109 14.23 -2.89 -8.35
C LEU A 109 15.22 -1.73 -8.44
N LYS A 110 14.69 -0.52 -8.25
CA LYS A 110 15.47 0.71 -8.04
C LYS A 110 15.19 1.22 -6.61
N PRO A 111 16.20 1.70 -5.87
CA PRO A 111 15.99 2.37 -4.59
C PRO A 111 15.00 3.54 -4.71
N ASN A 112 14.16 3.72 -3.70
CA ASN A 112 13.20 4.82 -3.59
C ASN A 112 12.21 4.91 -4.79
N PHE A 113 11.85 3.76 -5.35
CA PHE A 113 10.98 3.68 -6.53
C PHE A 113 9.99 2.52 -6.42
N PHE A 114 8.72 2.78 -6.76
CA PHE A 114 7.69 1.76 -6.89
C PHE A 114 7.47 1.37 -8.35
N LYS A 115 7.60 0.07 -8.63
CA LYS A 115 7.11 -0.53 -9.88
C LYS A 115 5.69 -1.04 -9.71
N VAL A 116 4.79 -0.66 -10.60
CA VAL A 116 3.36 -0.99 -10.52
C VAL A 116 3.04 -2.17 -11.42
N TYR A 117 2.29 -3.12 -10.87
CA TYR A 117 1.76 -4.28 -11.58
C TYR A 117 0.24 -4.35 -11.41
N MET A 118 -0.46 -4.66 -12.49
CA MET A 118 -1.89 -4.90 -12.48
C MET A 118 -2.17 -6.40 -12.53
N VAL A 119 -3.05 -6.86 -11.66
CA VAL A 119 -3.52 -8.24 -11.61
C VAL A 119 -4.99 -8.32 -11.97
N GLU A 120 -5.28 -9.00 -13.08
CA GLU A 120 -6.62 -9.09 -13.69
C GLU A 120 -7.01 -10.54 -13.91
N GLU A 121 -8.30 -10.84 -13.74
CA GLU A 121 -8.86 -12.14 -14.12
C GLU A 121 -8.97 -12.26 -15.63
N VAL A 122 -8.55 -13.42 -16.13
CA VAL A 122 -8.50 -13.72 -17.55
C VAL A 122 -9.32 -14.97 -17.82
N PRO A 123 -10.39 -14.85 -18.62
CA PRO A 123 -11.26 -15.98 -18.96
C PRO A 123 -10.59 -17.07 -19.81
N LYS A 124 -9.65 -16.69 -20.68
CA LYS A 124 -8.95 -17.60 -21.60
C LYS A 124 -7.45 -17.50 -21.41
N PRO A 125 -6.90 -17.99 -20.29
CA PRO A 125 -5.46 -17.90 -20.04
C PRO A 125 -4.68 -18.64 -21.12
N ILE A 126 -3.56 -18.05 -21.52
CA ILE A 126 -2.58 -18.60 -22.45
C ILE A 126 -1.23 -18.74 -21.74
N ARG A 127 -0.51 -19.80 -22.09
CA ARG A 127 0.85 -20.06 -21.64
C ARG A 127 1.80 -20.17 -22.82
N MET A 128 3.07 -19.89 -22.55
CA MET A 128 4.16 -20.03 -23.51
C MET A 128 5.06 -21.21 -23.10
N GLU A 129 5.41 -22.05 -24.07
CA GLU A 129 6.40 -23.11 -23.93
C GLU A 129 7.57 -22.82 -24.87
N ASN A 130 8.79 -22.82 -24.33
CA ASN A 130 9.99 -22.69 -25.16
C ASN A 130 10.24 -24.02 -25.88
N LEU A 131 10.22 -23.97 -27.21
CA LEU A 131 10.45 -25.11 -28.12
C LEU A 131 11.78 -24.98 -28.88
N SER A 132 12.59 -23.96 -28.56
CA SER A 132 13.87 -23.69 -29.23
C SER A 132 14.85 -24.85 -29.02
N GLN A 133 15.50 -25.29 -30.10
CA GLN A 133 16.57 -26.28 -30.05
C GLN A 133 17.94 -25.62 -30.23
N ALA A 134 19.00 -26.24 -29.69
CA ALA A 134 20.35 -25.67 -29.76
C ALA A 134 20.88 -25.48 -31.19
N ASN A 135 20.30 -26.19 -32.16
CA ASN A 135 20.60 -26.16 -33.59
C ASN A 135 19.57 -25.37 -34.41
N ASP A 136 18.60 -24.70 -33.76
CA ASP A 136 17.67 -23.81 -34.45
C ASP A 136 18.45 -22.58 -34.96
N ALA A 137 18.58 -22.47 -36.27
CA ALA A 137 19.21 -21.35 -36.93
C ALA A 137 18.52 -21.05 -38.25
N ILE A 138 18.59 -19.79 -38.66
CA ILE A 138 18.18 -19.37 -40.01
C ILE A 138 19.39 -19.15 -40.91
N LEU A 139 19.20 -19.33 -42.21
CA LEU A 139 20.29 -19.24 -43.19
C LEU A 139 20.78 -17.79 -43.39
N ASN A 140 19.89 -16.81 -43.22
CA ASN A 140 20.21 -15.40 -43.43
C ASN A 140 20.98 -14.83 -42.24
N ALA A 141 22.20 -14.34 -42.50
CA ALA A 141 23.09 -13.76 -41.48
C ALA A 141 22.63 -12.39 -40.98
N ASP A 142 21.87 -11.64 -41.78
CA ASP A 142 21.44 -10.28 -41.45
C ASP A 142 20.16 -10.24 -40.61
N SER A 143 19.59 -11.40 -40.32
CA SER A 143 18.33 -11.54 -39.58
C SER A 143 18.42 -12.53 -38.44
N ALA A 144 17.46 -12.39 -37.54
CA ALA A 144 17.04 -13.39 -36.56
C ALA A 144 15.54 -13.70 -36.76
N GLU A 145 15.06 -14.80 -36.20
CA GLU A 145 13.65 -15.20 -36.31
C GLU A 145 13.09 -15.61 -34.96
N VAL A 146 11.87 -15.15 -34.66
CA VAL A 146 11.04 -15.72 -33.58
C VAL A 146 9.86 -16.42 -34.23
N GLU A 147 9.79 -17.73 -34.09
CA GLU A 147 8.70 -18.56 -34.56
C GLU A 147 7.74 -18.86 -33.41
N ILE A 148 6.45 -18.62 -33.62
CA ILE A 148 5.39 -18.87 -32.65
C ILE A 148 4.37 -19.82 -33.29
N SER A 149 4.18 -20.99 -32.71
CA SER A 149 3.17 -21.97 -33.11
C SER A 149 1.97 -21.91 -32.16
N SER A 150 0.75 -21.76 -32.69
CA SER A 150 -0.46 -21.75 -31.87
C SER A 150 -1.70 -22.23 -32.61
N ALA A 151 -2.64 -22.85 -31.89
CA ALA A 151 -3.97 -23.19 -32.38
C ALA A 151 -5.04 -22.12 -32.05
N ILE A 152 -4.64 -20.98 -31.46
CA ILE A 152 -5.55 -19.91 -31.05
C ILE A 152 -5.93 -19.07 -32.28
N PRO A 153 -7.22 -19.01 -32.68
CA PRO A 153 -7.62 -18.45 -33.98
C PRO A 153 -7.35 -16.95 -34.16
N ASP A 154 -7.33 -16.20 -33.08
CA ASP A 154 -7.24 -14.73 -33.05
C ASP A 154 -5.96 -14.24 -32.35
N LEU A 155 -4.94 -15.10 -32.25
CA LEU A 155 -3.64 -14.73 -31.67
C LEU A 155 -3.01 -13.58 -32.44
N LYS A 156 -2.66 -12.52 -31.71
CA LYS A 156 -1.93 -11.33 -32.15
C LYS A 156 -0.49 -11.41 -31.68
N VAL A 157 0.42 -11.14 -32.59
CA VAL A 157 1.85 -10.96 -32.31
C VAL A 157 2.17 -9.51 -32.64
N VAL A 158 2.58 -8.75 -31.62
CA VAL A 158 2.80 -7.30 -31.71
C VAL A 158 4.23 -6.99 -31.29
N PHE A 159 4.89 -6.15 -32.07
CA PHE A 159 6.26 -5.69 -31.81
C PHE A 159 6.37 -4.21 -32.21
N SER A 160 7.41 -3.55 -31.71
CA SER A 160 7.67 -2.15 -32.05
C SER A 160 7.86 -1.95 -33.55
N LYS A 161 7.27 -0.88 -34.12
CA LYS A 161 7.51 -0.49 -35.51
C LYS A 161 8.98 -0.14 -35.76
N ASP A 162 9.65 0.37 -34.74
CA ASP A 162 11.07 0.76 -34.82
C ASP A 162 11.99 -0.45 -34.99
N LEU A 163 11.51 -1.66 -34.64
CA LEU A 163 12.24 -2.91 -34.86
C LEU A 163 12.37 -3.25 -36.36
N GLN A 164 11.52 -2.67 -37.21
CA GLN A 164 11.46 -2.95 -38.66
C GLN A 164 11.33 -4.44 -38.98
N ALA A 165 10.78 -5.22 -38.05
CA ALA A 165 10.54 -6.64 -38.24
C ALA A 165 9.36 -6.87 -39.18
N THR A 166 9.35 -8.04 -39.82
CA THR A 166 8.24 -8.50 -40.65
C THR A 166 7.54 -9.67 -39.98
N LEU A 167 6.22 -9.71 -40.10
CA LEU A 167 5.39 -10.81 -39.59
C LEU A 167 4.84 -11.59 -40.78
N ASP A 168 5.17 -12.87 -40.83
CA ASP A 168 4.53 -13.82 -41.73
C ASP A 168 3.68 -14.81 -40.92
N ALA A 169 2.53 -15.23 -41.46
CA ALA A 169 1.58 -16.09 -40.74
C ALA A 169 1.02 -17.16 -41.68
N ASN A 170 1.44 -18.42 -41.46
CA ASN A 170 1.06 -19.55 -42.31
C ASN A 170 0.41 -20.66 -41.51
N ARG A 171 -0.41 -21.49 -42.17
CA ARG A 171 -0.88 -22.74 -41.55
C ARG A 171 0.23 -23.77 -41.56
N LYS A 172 0.36 -24.53 -40.48
CA LYS A 172 1.30 -25.65 -40.41
C LYS A 172 0.86 -26.74 -41.39
N SER A 173 1.75 -27.15 -42.28
CA SER A 173 1.44 -28.14 -43.33
C SER A 173 1.00 -29.50 -42.78
N ALA A 174 1.44 -29.87 -41.58
CA ALA A 174 1.08 -31.12 -40.92
C ALA A 174 -0.21 -31.04 -40.08
N ASP A 175 -0.69 -29.84 -39.74
CA ASP A 175 -1.93 -29.63 -38.96
C ASP A 175 -2.51 -28.26 -39.28
N GLU A 176 -3.59 -28.23 -40.06
CA GLU A 176 -4.22 -26.98 -40.52
C GLU A 176 -4.83 -26.15 -39.39
N ASN A 177 -5.02 -26.73 -38.19
CA ASN A 177 -5.53 -26.00 -37.02
C ASN A 177 -4.43 -25.18 -36.33
N ILE A 178 -3.16 -25.41 -36.65
CA ILE A 178 -2.03 -24.69 -36.08
C ILE A 178 -1.57 -23.61 -37.07
N ARG A 179 -1.49 -22.37 -36.58
CA ARG A 179 -0.82 -21.26 -37.26
C ARG A 179 0.60 -21.11 -36.74
N ILE A 180 1.50 -20.84 -37.67
CA ILE A 180 2.89 -20.49 -37.42
C ILE A 180 3.06 -19.02 -37.77
N TYR A 181 3.46 -18.23 -36.79
CA TYR A 181 3.79 -16.82 -36.92
C TYR A 181 5.32 -16.69 -36.90
N SER A 182 5.91 -16.16 -37.96
CA SER A 182 7.35 -15.95 -38.08
C SER A 182 7.65 -14.46 -38.06
N VAL A 183 8.23 -13.98 -36.95
CA VAL A 183 8.74 -12.61 -36.82
C VAL A 183 10.18 -12.59 -37.27
N ARG A 184 10.47 -12.02 -38.44
CA ARG A 184 11.85 -11.85 -38.94
C ARG A 184 12.38 -10.49 -38.56
N ILE A 185 13.49 -10.48 -37.83
CA ILE A 185 14.05 -9.30 -37.18
C ILE A 185 15.39 -8.95 -37.84
N PRO A 186 15.56 -7.71 -38.35
CA PRO A 186 16.86 -7.24 -38.84
C PRO A 186 17.84 -7.08 -37.66
N VAL A 187 18.93 -7.85 -37.67
CA VAL A 187 19.89 -7.86 -36.54
C VAL A 187 20.57 -6.51 -36.36
N ARG A 188 20.84 -5.81 -37.48
CA ARG A 188 21.45 -4.48 -37.45
C ARG A 188 20.63 -3.47 -36.64
N VAL A 189 19.29 -3.50 -36.74
CA VAL A 189 18.41 -2.57 -36.04
C VAL A 189 18.49 -2.76 -34.52
N LEU A 190 18.54 -4.02 -34.06
CA LEU A 190 18.79 -4.34 -32.65
C LEU A 190 20.19 -3.90 -32.23
N GLN A 191 21.23 -4.18 -33.02
CA GLN A 191 22.60 -3.79 -32.69
C GLN A 191 22.77 -2.27 -32.59
N ASP A 192 22.18 -1.51 -33.51
CA ASP A 192 22.24 -0.04 -33.52
C ASP A 192 21.54 0.54 -32.27
N ALA A 193 20.38 0.00 -31.89
CA ALA A 193 19.67 0.41 -30.67
C ALA A 193 20.48 0.10 -29.40
N ARG A 194 21.07 -1.10 -29.32
CA ARG A 194 21.94 -1.50 -28.21
C ARG A 194 23.16 -0.59 -28.09
N ASN A 195 23.83 -0.33 -29.21
CA ASN A 195 24.99 0.53 -29.25
C ASN A 195 24.65 1.95 -28.81
N ARG A 196 23.50 2.49 -29.23
CA ARG A 196 23.04 3.83 -28.79
C ARG A 196 22.79 3.88 -27.28
N MET A 197 22.12 2.88 -26.72
CA MET A 197 21.88 2.77 -25.28
C MET A 197 23.21 2.68 -24.50
N GLU A 198 24.12 1.79 -24.90
CA GLU A 198 25.40 1.61 -24.21
C GLU A 198 26.33 2.83 -24.33
N THR A 199 26.31 3.53 -25.47
CA THR A 199 27.16 4.72 -25.69
C THR A 199 26.66 5.94 -24.93
N THR A 200 25.36 6.18 -24.91
CA THR A 200 24.75 7.30 -24.15
C THR A 200 24.89 7.08 -22.64
N ALA A 201 24.68 5.86 -22.15
CA ALA A 201 24.90 5.51 -20.74
C ALA A 201 26.36 5.75 -20.32
N LYS A 202 27.34 5.27 -21.09
CA LYS A 202 28.76 5.51 -20.80
C LYS A 202 29.14 6.99 -20.84
N ALA A 203 28.56 7.76 -21.77
CA ALA A 203 28.82 9.21 -21.87
C ALA A 203 28.27 9.96 -20.64
N TYR A 204 27.05 9.62 -20.21
CA TYR A 204 26.45 10.16 -18.99
C TYR A 204 27.28 9.79 -17.76
N GLU A 205 27.56 8.50 -17.53
CA GLU A 205 28.34 8.02 -16.37
C GLU A 205 29.72 8.68 -16.31
N SER A 206 30.40 8.80 -17.45
CA SER A 206 31.72 9.44 -17.51
C SER A 206 31.66 10.92 -17.15
N LEU A 207 30.62 11.65 -17.58
CA LEU A 207 30.48 13.07 -17.24
C LEU A 207 30.01 13.26 -15.80
N TYR A 208 29.05 12.46 -15.34
CA TYR A 208 28.58 12.44 -13.96
C TYR A 208 29.75 12.23 -13.01
N LYS A 209 30.56 11.19 -13.24
CA LYS A 209 31.73 10.89 -12.42
C LYS A 209 32.71 12.07 -12.39
N LYS A 210 32.98 12.71 -13.54
CA LYS A 210 33.87 13.88 -13.62
C LYS A 210 33.33 15.09 -12.83
N LEU A 211 32.02 15.33 -12.86
CA LEU A 211 31.40 16.53 -12.28
C LEU A 211 30.96 16.37 -10.82
N VAL A 212 30.71 15.14 -10.38
CA VAL A 212 30.13 14.84 -9.06
C VAL A 212 31.10 14.04 -8.19
N ASP A 213 31.62 12.91 -8.69
CA ASP A 213 32.41 11.98 -7.86
C ASP A 213 33.89 12.40 -7.75
N ASP A 214 34.48 12.84 -8.87
CA ASP A 214 35.90 13.16 -8.99
C ASP A 214 36.18 14.68 -8.86
N ALA A 215 35.13 15.50 -8.72
CA ALA A 215 35.25 16.96 -8.63
C ALA A 215 35.69 17.42 -7.23
N PRO A 216 36.69 18.32 -7.12
CA PRO A 216 37.01 19.00 -5.85
C PRO A 216 35.79 19.73 -5.26
N GLU A 217 35.67 19.80 -3.92
CA GLU A 217 34.57 20.52 -3.24
C GLU A 217 34.48 22.02 -3.62
N ASP A 218 35.56 22.62 -4.10
CA ASP A 218 35.65 24.01 -4.55
C ASP A 218 35.64 24.18 -6.08
N ALA A 219 35.35 23.11 -6.82
CA ALA A 219 35.30 23.15 -8.28
C ALA A 219 34.17 24.05 -8.79
N ASN A 220 34.55 25.15 -9.44
CA ASN A 220 33.60 26.04 -10.12
C ASN A 220 33.20 25.44 -11.48
N VAL A 221 32.33 24.43 -11.45
CA VAL A 221 31.75 23.78 -12.63
C VAL A 221 30.78 24.75 -13.32
N SER A 222 30.97 25.00 -14.61
CA SER A 222 30.10 25.92 -15.36
C SER A 222 28.69 25.35 -15.55
N ASP A 223 27.67 26.22 -15.56
CA ASP A 223 26.28 25.84 -15.88
C ASP A 223 26.16 25.07 -17.21
N SER A 224 27.03 25.38 -18.19
CA SER A 224 27.09 24.66 -19.47
C SER A 224 27.47 23.18 -19.34
N GLU A 225 28.27 22.80 -18.34
CA GLU A 225 28.57 21.38 -18.08
C GLU A 225 27.40 20.66 -17.40
N TRP A 226 26.65 21.34 -16.53
CA TRP A 226 25.42 20.81 -15.94
C TRP A 226 24.29 20.65 -16.95
N GLU A 227 24.12 21.61 -17.87
CA GLU A 227 23.17 21.50 -18.99
C GLU A 227 23.51 20.31 -19.90
N LYS A 228 24.80 20.08 -20.18
CA LYS A 228 25.23 18.90 -20.94
C LYS A 228 24.94 17.60 -20.20
N LEU A 229 25.14 17.56 -18.88
CA LEU A 229 24.82 16.38 -18.07
C LEU A 229 23.31 16.09 -18.11
N SER A 230 22.46 17.12 -17.97
CA SER A 230 21.00 16.97 -18.06
C SER A 230 20.52 16.52 -19.45
N ALA A 231 21.14 17.04 -20.51
CA ALA A 231 20.86 16.61 -21.88
C ALA A 231 21.26 15.14 -22.11
N LEU A 232 22.44 14.73 -21.62
CA LEU A 232 22.89 13.33 -21.69
C LEU A 232 22.02 12.38 -20.87
N GLU A 233 21.53 12.82 -19.71
CA GLU A 233 20.58 12.04 -18.91
C GLU A 233 19.28 11.80 -19.68
N THR A 234 18.74 12.86 -20.30
CA THR A 234 17.53 12.77 -21.13
C THR A 234 17.76 11.81 -22.31
N GLU A 235 18.88 11.95 -23.03
CA GLU A 235 19.21 11.09 -24.16
C GLU A 235 19.40 9.63 -23.74
N MET A 236 20.07 9.38 -22.62
CA MET A 236 20.23 8.05 -22.03
C MET A 236 18.87 7.42 -21.68
N GLN A 237 17.97 8.18 -21.03
CA GLN A 237 16.63 7.71 -20.70
C GLN A 237 15.80 7.39 -21.95
N GLU A 238 15.88 8.24 -22.98
CA GLU A 238 15.21 8.01 -24.26
C GLU A 238 15.76 6.78 -25.00
N ALA A 239 17.09 6.61 -25.01
CA ALA A 239 17.75 5.45 -25.64
C ALA A 239 17.41 4.14 -24.91
N GLN A 240 17.39 4.15 -23.57
CA GLN A 240 16.95 3.00 -22.77
C GLN A 240 15.47 2.68 -23.03
N ALA A 241 14.59 3.68 -23.04
CA ALA A 241 13.17 3.48 -23.31
C ALA A 241 12.92 2.95 -24.73
N ALA A 242 13.69 3.40 -25.71
CA ALA A 242 13.63 2.88 -27.08
C ALA A 242 14.08 1.41 -27.15
N TRP A 243 15.20 1.08 -26.50
CA TRP A 243 15.70 -0.29 -26.38
C TRP A 243 14.65 -1.22 -25.75
N ASP A 244 14.11 -0.86 -24.59
CA ASP A 244 13.09 -1.63 -23.86
C ASP A 244 11.82 -1.88 -24.71
N ARG A 245 11.42 -0.92 -25.55
CA ARG A 245 10.28 -1.09 -26.45
C ARG A 245 10.60 -2.02 -27.63
N MET A 246 11.83 -1.99 -28.13
CA MET A 246 12.24 -2.77 -29.31
C MET A 246 12.55 -4.22 -28.98
N THR A 247 12.96 -4.52 -27.74
CA THR A 247 13.39 -5.87 -27.33
C THR A 247 12.27 -6.77 -26.85
N MET A 248 11.01 -6.33 -26.90
CA MET A 248 9.86 -7.10 -26.43
C MET A 248 8.88 -7.39 -27.58
N ILE A 249 8.54 -8.66 -27.75
CA ILE A 249 7.43 -9.11 -28.60
C ILE A 249 6.27 -9.50 -27.69
N ASP A 250 5.13 -8.85 -27.88
CA ASP A 250 3.90 -9.12 -27.14
C ASP A 250 3.01 -10.11 -27.88
N ILE A 251 2.45 -11.07 -27.14
CA ILE A 251 1.56 -12.10 -27.66
C ILE A 251 0.29 -12.14 -26.83
N TYR A 252 -0.86 -12.01 -27.48
CA TYR A 252 -2.18 -12.04 -26.81
C TYR A 252 -3.29 -12.34 -27.83
N ALA A 253 -4.47 -12.73 -27.35
CA ALA A 253 -5.70 -12.85 -28.12
C ALA A 253 -6.86 -12.21 -27.35
N GLU A 254 -8.08 -12.29 -27.86
CA GLU A 254 -9.25 -11.71 -27.18
C GLU A 254 -9.53 -12.45 -25.86
N ASN A 255 -9.63 -11.69 -24.77
CA ASN A 255 -9.88 -12.19 -23.40
C ASN A 255 -8.79 -13.15 -22.87
N THR A 256 -7.56 -13.03 -23.37
CA THR A 256 -6.38 -13.74 -22.84
C THR A 256 -5.45 -12.79 -22.07
N ASN A 257 -4.54 -13.36 -21.29
CA ASN A 257 -3.41 -12.61 -20.75
C ASN A 257 -2.44 -12.25 -21.88
N ARG A 258 -1.52 -11.32 -21.57
CA ARG A 258 -0.44 -10.93 -22.47
C ARG A 258 0.84 -11.65 -22.05
N LEU A 259 1.48 -12.30 -23.02
CA LEU A 259 2.79 -12.93 -22.88
C LEU A 259 3.84 -12.05 -23.56
N GLN A 260 5.08 -12.08 -23.07
CA GLN A 260 6.19 -11.31 -23.64
C GLN A 260 7.37 -12.22 -23.93
N ILE A 261 8.01 -12.01 -25.08
CA ILE A 261 9.29 -12.63 -25.45
C ILE A 261 10.35 -11.53 -25.50
N ASP A 262 11.38 -11.67 -24.66
CA ASP A 262 12.58 -10.85 -24.72
C ASP A 262 13.48 -11.34 -25.85
N ILE A 263 13.83 -10.44 -26.76
CA ILE A 263 14.70 -10.68 -27.92
C ILE A 263 16.04 -9.94 -27.83
N SER A 264 16.38 -9.35 -26.68
CA SER A 264 17.61 -8.58 -26.45
C SER A 264 18.90 -9.37 -26.69
N SER A 265 18.84 -10.70 -26.54
CA SER A 265 19.97 -11.61 -26.74
C SER A 265 20.08 -12.16 -28.16
N LEU A 266 19.16 -11.83 -29.08
CA LEU A 266 19.19 -12.35 -30.45
C LEU A 266 20.40 -11.80 -31.22
N GLY A 267 21.11 -12.71 -31.89
CA GLY A 267 22.21 -12.37 -32.79
C GLY A 267 21.97 -12.83 -34.23
N PRO A 268 22.97 -12.66 -35.12
CA PRO A 268 22.96 -13.20 -36.47
C PRO A 268 22.53 -14.67 -36.51
N ARG A 269 21.66 -15.04 -37.46
CA ARG A 269 21.20 -16.42 -37.69
C ARG A 269 20.45 -17.08 -36.54
N SER A 270 20.16 -16.35 -35.45
CA SER A 270 19.51 -16.91 -34.28
C SER A 270 18.03 -17.17 -34.56
N LYS A 271 17.51 -18.28 -34.04
CA LYS A 271 16.09 -18.60 -34.06
C LYS A 271 15.60 -18.98 -32.67
N LEU A 272 14.49 -18.40 -32.26
CA LEU A 272 13.73 -18.84 -31.08
C LEU A 272 12.38 -19.39 -31.53
N SER A 273 11.98 -20.51 -30.93
CA SER A 273 10.76 -21.22 -31.26
C SER A 273 9.90 -21.34 -30.00
N TYR A 274 8.63 -20.93 -30.07
CA TYR A 274 7.70 -20.97 -28.95
C TYR A 274 6.36 -21.59 -29.33
N GLY A 275 5.80 -22.39 -28.43
CA GLY A 275 4.41 -22.85 -28.48
C GLY A 275 3.53 -21.98 -27.60
N VAL A 276 2.45 -21.44 -28.15
CA VAL A 276 1.45 -20.67 -27.38
C VAL A 276 0.14 -21.44 -27.33
N LEU A 277 -0.26 -21.81 -26.12
CA LEU A 277 -1.36 -22.73 -25.87
C LEU A 277 -2.34 -22.11 -24.88
N LEU A 278 -3.63 -22.44 -25.02
CA LEU A 278 -4.59 -22.21 -23.95
C LEU A 278 -4.16 -23.01 -22.72
N LEU A 279 -4.07 -22.35 -21.57
CA LEU A 279 -3.86 -23.00 -20.30
C LEU A 279 -5.15 -23.78 -19.97
N LYS A 280 -5.13 -25.10 -20.12
CA LYS A 280 -6.15 -25.96 -19.51
C LYS A 280 -6.04 -25.76 -18.00
N THR A 281 -7.02 -25.10 -17.39
CA THR A 281 -7.24 -25.17 -15.94
C THR A 281 -7.63 -26.60 -15.63
N VAL A 282 -6.66 -27.43 -15.27
CA VAL A 282 -6.94 -28.83 -14.93
C VAL A 282 -7.50 -28.85 -13.52
N GLU A 283 -8.78 -29.23 -13.38
CA GLU A 283 -9.32 -29.67 -12.10
C GLU A 283 -8.69 -31.02 -11.75
N TYR A 284 -7.57 -30.99 -11.05
CA TYR A 284 -7.27 -32.09 -10.15
C TYR A 284 -7.80 -31.70 -8.78
N VAL A 285 -8.94 -32.27 -8.38
CA VAL A 285 -9.37 -32.24 -6.98
C VAL A 285 -8.45 -33.20 -6.21
N THR A 286 -7.21 -32.80 -6.03
CA THR A 286 -6.29 -33.47 -5.12
C THR A 286 -6.65 -33.10 -3.68
N GLU A 287 -6.22 -33.88 -2.69
CA GLU A 287 -6.52 -33.57 -1.29
C GLU A 287 -5.97 -32.19 -0.92
N TYR A 288 -4.77 -31.84 -1.41
CA TYR A 288 -4.20 -30.50 -1.29
C TYR A 288 -5.16 -29.40 -1.80
N SER A 289 -5.64 -29.53 -3.05
CA SER A 289 -6.51 -28.50 -3.66
C SER A 289 -7.83 -28.30 -2.91
N ALA A 290 -8.43 -29.38 -2.40
CA ALA A 290 -9.66 -29.32 -1.63
C ALA A 290 -9.46 -28.60 -0.28
N ARG A 291 -8.33 -28.86 0.40
CA ARG A 291 -7.99 -28.18 1.65
C ARG A 291 -7.68 -26.70 1.45
N MET A 292 -7.02 -26.34 0.35
CA MET A 292 -6.78 -24.95 -0.02
C MET A 292 -8.09 -24.19 -0.27
N ALA A 293 -9.00 -24.77 -1.05
CA ALA A 293 -10.30 -24.17 -1.32
C ALA A 293 -11.14 -23.99 -0.05
N GLU A 294 -11.17 -25.00 0.82
CA GLU A 294 -11.89 -24.93 2.10
C GLU A 294 -11.28 -23.88 3.04
N GLY A 295 -9.95 -23.80 3.12
CA GLY A 295 -9.25 -22.76 3.88
C GLY A 295 -9.63 -21.35 3.42
N ALA A 296 -9.68 -21.13 2.11
CA ALA A 296 -10.09 -19.84 1.53
C ALA A 296 -11.56 -19.51 1.85
N ARG A 297 -12.47 -20.48 1.69
CA ARG A 297 -13.88 -20.31 2.03
C ARG A 297 -14.06 -19.92 3.50
N LEU A 298 -13.38 -20.62 4.41
CA LEU A 298 -13.41 -20.34 5.85
C LEU A 298 -12.81 -18.97 6.18
N PHE A 299 -11.73 -18.58 5.51
CA PHE A 299 -11.12 -17.25 5.67
C PHE A 299 -12.10 -16.14 5.28
N ASN A 300 -12.78 -16.28 4.14
CA ASN A 300 -13.78 -15.32 3.67
C ASN A 300 -14.99 -15.22 4.63
N LEU A 301 -15.32 -16.32 5.30
CA LEU A 301 -16.33 -16.35 6.37
C LEU A 301 -15.82 -15.81 7.72
N ARG A 302 -14.58 -15.29 7.78
CA ARG A 302 -13.91 -14.80 9.00
C ARG A 302 -13.70 -15.87 10.08
N LYS A 303 -13.74 -17.15 9.69
CA LYS A 303 -13.48 -18.30 10.57
C LYS A 303 -11.99 -18.62 10.58
N TYR A 304 -11.17 -17.67 11.02
CA TYR A 304 -9.72 -17.72 10.83
C TYR A 304 -9.04 -18.93 11.52
N ASP A 305 -9.49 -19.35 12.71
CA ASP A 305 -8.97 -20.55 13.36
C ASP A 305 -9.29 -21.85 12.57
N GLU A 306 -10.44 -21.92 11.91
CA GLU A 306 -10.82 -23.05 11.03
C GLU A 306 -10.02 -22.97 9.72
N ALA A 307 -9.90 -21.79 9.13
CA ALA A 307 -9.12 -21.55 7.91
C ALA A 307 -7.64 -21.91 8.09
N ARG A 308 -7.02 -21.47 9.18
CA ARG A 308 -5.64 -21.81 9.57
C ARG A 308 -5.44 -23.32 9.63
N ARG A 309 -6.40 -24.05 10.22
CA ARG A 309 -6.37 -25.52 10.31
C ARG A 309 -6.43 -26.16 8.91
N ALA A 310 -7.36 -25.72 8.06
CA ALA A 310 -7.47 -26.22 6.69
C ALA A 310 -6.17 -25.99 5.88
N PHE A 311 -5.56 -24.80 5.95
CA PHE A 311 -4.26 -24.55 5.30
C PHE A 311 -3.12 -25.38 5.90
N SER A 312 -3.12 -25.59 7.22
CA SER A 312 -2.13 -26.47 7.87
C SER A 312 -2.30 -27.94 7.48
N GLU A 313 -3.52 -28.37 7.19
CA GLU A 313 -3.81 -29.70 6.65
C GLU A 313 -3.34 -29.81 5.19
N ALA A 314 -3.50 -28.77 4.38
CA ALA A 314 -2.95 -28.68 3.01
C ALA A 314 -1.41 -28.78 2.97
N LEU A 315 -0.69 -28.44 4.04
CA LEU A 315 0.76 -28.68 4.14
C LEU A 315 1.12 -30.14 4.40
N LYS A 316 0.20 -30.92 4.95
CA LYS A 316 0.44 -32.31 5.40
C LYS A 316 -0.01 -33.35 4.38
N THR A 317 -0.72 -32.94 3.34
CA THR A 317 -1.17 -33.81 2.26
C THR A 317 0.03 -34.35 1.47
N LYS A 318 -0.07 -35.60 1.01
CA LYS A 318 1.07 -36.28 0.34
C LYS A 318 1.37 -35.72 -1.05
N ASP A 319 0.39 -35.09 -1.65
CA ASP A 319 0.38 -34.50 -2.98
C ASP A 319 0.70 -33.00 -2.98
N THR A 320 1.12 -32.43 -1.84
CA THR A 320 1.53 -31.02 -1.76
C THR A 320 2.81 -30.79 -2.56
N PRO A 321 2.79 -29.93 -3.61
CA PRO A 321 4.00 -29.61 -4.35
C PRO A 321 4.95 -28.76 -3.50
N ASP A 322 6.24 -29.13 -3.45
CA ASP A 322 7.25 -28.44 -2.63
C ASP A 322 7.33 -26.94 -2.90
N HIS A 323 7.16 -26.55 -4.17
CA HIS A 323 7.21 -25.16 -4.61
C HIS A 323 5.98 -24.32 -4.19
N LEU A 324 4.94 -24.93 -3.61
CA LEU A 324 3.74 -24.24 -3.09
C LEU A 324 3.77 -24.06 -1.57
N ILE A 325 4.73 -24.67 -0.88
CA ILE A 325 4.87 -24.55 0.58
C ILE A 325 4.95 -23.08 1.04
N PRO A 326 5.74 -22.19 0.40
CA PRO A 326 5.80 -20.78 0.83
C PRO A 326 4.45 -20.06 0.74
N ALA A 327 3.67 -20.32 -0.32
CA ALA A 327 2.36 -19.72 -0.49
C ALA A 327 1.35 -20.20 0.57
N ILE A 328 1.40 -21.48 0.95
CA ILE A 328 0.54 -22.02 2.02
C ILE A 328 0.95 -21.45 3.38
N GLN A 329 2.25 -21.29 3.64
CA GLN A 329 2.75 -20.63 4.85
C GLN A 329 2.30 -19.16 4.91
N SER A 330 2.33 -18.43 3.79
CA SER A 330 1.80 -17.07 3.71
C SER A 330 0.31 -17.02 4.10
N ASN A 331 -0.50 -17.98 3.64
CA ASN A 331 -1.89 -18.11 4.06
C ASN A 331 -2.07 -18.34 5.56
N ILE A 332 -1.26 -19.22 6.15
CA ILE A 332 -1.27 -19.51 7.59
C ILE A 332 -0.88 -18.26 8.39
N ASN A 333 0.18 -17.56 7.99
CA ASN A 333 0.65 -16.34 8.66
C ASN A 333 -0.43 -15.26 8.64
N GLN A 334 -1.11 -15.06 7.51
CA GLN A 334 -2.22 -14.12 7.42
C GLN A 334 -3.41 -14.53 8.31
N CYS A 335 -3.68 -15.83 8.44
CA CYS A 335 -4.67 -16.31 9.41
C CYS A 335 -4.23 -15.99 10.85
N ASP A 336 -2.97 -16.24 11.21
CA ASP A 336 -2.43 -15.97 12.54
C ASP A 336 -2.52 -14.49 12.90
N THR A 337 -2.18 -13.60 11.96
CA THR A 337 -2.40 -12.15 12.09
C THR A 337 -3.87 -11.83 12.32
N CYS A 338 -4.79 -12.36 11.50
CA CYS A 338 -6.21 -12.09 11.64
C CYS A 338 -6.78 -12.63 12.97
N ILE A 339 -6.34 -13.80 13.45
CA ILE A 339 -6.75 -14.37 14.74
C ILE A 339 -6.34 -13.43 15.88
N LEU A 340 -5.09 -12.95 15.87
CA LEU A 340 -4.56 -12.06 16.91
C LEU A 340 -5.37 -10.77 17.00
N TYR A 341 -5.50 -10.04 15.89
CA TYR A 341 -6.21 -8.77 15.86
C TYR A 341 -7.71 -8.93 16.11
N TYR A 342 -8.33 -10.04 15.69
CA TYR A 342 -9.72 -10.34 16.01
C TYR A 342 -9.94 -10.56 17.50
N ARG A 343 -9.01 -11.24 18.20
CA ARG A 343 -9.06 -11.39 19.65
C ARG A 343 -8.93 -10.05 20.37
N TYR A 344 -7.99 -9.20 19.95
CA TYR A 344 -7.82 -7.88 20.56
C TYR A 344 -9.01 -6.94 20.32
N ALA A 345 -9.53 -6.90 19.09
CA ALA A 345 -10.76 -6.16 18.79
C ALA A 345 -11.93 -6.65 19.64
N THR A 346 -12.12 -7.97 19.72
CA THR A 346 -13.20 -8.58 20.52
C THR A 346 -13.04 -8.25 22.01
N TYR A 347 -11.83 -8.33 22.56
CA TYR A 347 -11.56 -7.98 23.95
C TYR A 347 -11.92 -6.53 24.25
N ALA A 348 -11.48 -5.60 23.40
CA ALA A 348 -11.79 -4.18 23.56
C ALA A 348 -13.30 -3.90 23.52
N LEU A 349 -14.02 -4.51 22.56
CA LEU A 349 -15.48 -4.40 22.46
C LEU A 349 -16.20 -5.01 23.67
N LEU A 350 -15.74 -6.15 24.18
CA LEU A 350 -16.30 -6.78 25.38
C LEU A 350 -16.08 -5.90 26.62
N LYS A 351 -14.92 -5.24 26.74
CA LYS A 351 -14.66 -4.29 27.82
C LYS A 351 -15.59 -3.09 27.76
N MET A 352 -15.84 -2.54 26.57
CA MET A 352 -16.83 -1.47 26.40
C MET A 352 -18.23 -1.91 26.86
N LYS A 353 -18.65 -3.10 26.44
CA LYS A 353 -19.95 -3.67 26.84
C LYS A 353 -20.05 -3.88 28.35
N GLU A 354 -19.01 -4.44 28.97
CA GLU A 354 -18.95 -4.67 30.42
C GLU A 354 -19.08 -3.36 31.21
N MET A 355 -18.38 -2.30 30.78
CA MET A 355 -18.46 -0.98 31.42
C MET A 355 -19.85 -0.35 31.29
N GLN A 356 -20.50 -0.55 30.13
CA GLN A 356 -21.87 -0.08 29.90
C GLN A 356 -22.87 -0.81 30.80
N GLU A 357 -22.77 -2.14 30.91
CA GLU A 357 -23.67 -2.95 31.75
C GLU A 357 -23.50 -2.66 33.25
N LYS A 358 -22.28 -2.38 33.70
CA LYS A 358 -21.99 -2.06 35.11
C LYS A 358 -22.26 -0.61 35.49
N GLY A 359 -22.54 0.27 34.51
CA GLY A 359 -22.69 1.71 34.73
C GLY A 359 -21.40 2.40 35.20
N THR A 360 -20.24 1.78 34.98
CA THR A 360 -18.92 2.30 35.38
C THR A 360 -18.15 2.94 34.22
N ALA A 361 -18.82 3.13 33.08
CA ALA A 361 -18.21 3.71 31.88
C ALA A 361 -17.83 5.19 32.12
N ASN A 362 -16.52 5.47 32.23
CA ASN A 362 -16.00 6.83 32.08
C ASN A 362 -15.59 7.08 30.61
N GLN A 363 -15.60 8.35 30.20
CA GLN A 363 -15.35 8.73 28.81
C GLN A 363 -13.94 8.35 28.32
N GLU A 364 -12.93 8.41 29.19
CA GLU A 364 -11.55 8.05 28.83
C GLU A 364 -11.45 6.59 28.41
N GLU A 365 -12.00 5.70 29.23
CA GLU A 365 -11.88 4.27 29.02
C GLU A 365 -12.72 3.83 27.83
N VAL A 366 -13.91 4.41 27.64
CA VAL A 366 -14.73 4.12 26.46
C VAL A 366 -14.00 4.52 25.18
N VAL A 367 -13.38 5.72 25.13
CA VAL A 367 -12.60 6.14 23.95
C VAL A 367 -11.37 5.26 23.77
N ARG A 368 -10.62 4.95 24.83
CA ARG A 368 -9.45 4.08 24.77
C ARG A 368 -9.79 2.73 24.16
N TYR A 369 -10.85 2.08 24.63
CA TYR A 369 -11.26 0.78 24.09
C TYR A 369 -11.91 0.89 22.71
N ALA A 370 -12.66 1.96 22.42
CA ALA A 370 -13.24 2.19 21.09
C ALA A 370 -12.15 2.39 20.03
N SER A 371 -11.17 3.26 20.29
CA SER A 371 -10.04 3.51 19.39
C SER A 371 -9.17 2.26 19.22
N GLY A 372 -8.90 1.53 20.31
CA GLY A 372 -8.18 0.26 20.20
C GLY A 372 -8.93 -0.77 19.34
N ALA A 373 -10.25 -0.92 19.56
CA ALA A 373 -11.08 -1.79 18.72
C ALA A 373 -11.08 -1.34 17.26
N GLU A 374 -11.18 -0.03 17.00
CA GLU A 374 -11.16 0.55 15.66
C GLU A 374 -9.85 0.23 14.94
N GLU A 375 -8.69 0.51 15.56
CA GLU A 375 -7.36 0.22 15.00
C GLU A 375 -7.21 -1.26 14.65
N PHE A 376 -7.60 -2.16 15.56
CA PHE A 376 -7.51 -3.60 15.30
C PHE A 376 -8.46 -4.07 14.18
N LEU A 377 -9.66 -3.50 14.09
CA LEU A 377 -10.60 -3.77 13.00
C LEU A 377 -10.11 -3.20 11.66
N GLN A 378 -9.44 -2.04 11.65
CA GLN A 378 -8.81 -1.50 10.45
C GLN A 378 -7.73 -2.44 9.94
N VAL A 379 -6.89 -3.00 10.81
CA VAL A 379 -5.92 -4.03 10.42
C VAL A 379 -6.63 -5.23 9.79
N LEU A 380 -7.68 -5.75 10.43
CA LEU A 380 -8.46 -6.86 9.87
C LEU A 380 -9.07 -6.52 8.50
N ASN A 381 -9.56 -5.30 8.33
CA ASN A 381 -10.15 -4.84 7.07
C ASN A 381 -9.09 -4.67 5.96
N LYS A 382 -7.81 -4.49 6.29
CA LYS A 382 -6.73 -4.53 5.30
C LYS A 382 -6.50 -5.94 4.74
N TYR A 383 -6.51 -6.96 5.60
CA TYR A 383 -6.25 -8.36 5.23
C TYR A 383 -7.47 -9.09 4.66
N ASN A 384 -8.67 -8.76 5.13
CA ASN A 384 -9.93 -9.32 4.66
C ASN A 384 -11.00 -8.22 4.52
N PRO A 385 -10.89 -7.36 3.49
CA PRO A 385 -11.80 -6.24 3.30
C PRO A 385 -13.24 -6.71 3.14
N CYS A 386 -14.13 -6.30 4.05
CA CYS A 386 -15.56 -6.63 3.98
C CYS A 386 -16.43 -5.66 4.78
N ASP A 387 -17.70 -5.55 4.39
CA ASP A 387 -18.69 -4.65 5.00
C ASP A 387 -18.82 -4.87 6.52
N PHE A 388 -18.65 -6.12 6.97
CA PHE A 388 -18.68 -6.45 8.40
C PHE A 388 -17.68 -5.63 9.22
N TYR A 389 -16.46 -5.42 8.71
CA TYR A 389 -15.43 -4.64 9.40
C TYR A 389 -15.66 -3.15 9.18
N SER A 390 -15.88 -2.72 7.93
CA SER A 390 -16.11 -1.32 7.60
C SER A 390 -17.25 -0.70 8.42
N GLU A 391 -18.41 -1.35 8.50
CA GLU A 391 -19.55 -0.85 9.29
C GLU A 391 -19.23 -0.72 10.79
N ARG A 392 -18.37 -1.58 11.34
CA ARG A 392 -17.99 -1.52 12.76
C ARG A 392 -16.97 -0.44 13.02
N ILE A 393 -16.01 -0.27 12.11
CA ILE A 393 -15.06 0.85 12.13
C ILE A 393 -15.82 2.16 12.10
N ASP A 394 -16.82 2.31 11.22
CA ASP A 394 -17.64 3.52 11.13
C ASP A 394 -18.45 3.77 12.42
N LYS A 395 -19.02 2.72 13.01
CA LYS A 395 -19.74 2.83 14.29
C LYS A 395 -18.82 3.26 15.44
N LEU A 396 -17.62 2.69 15.52
CA LEU A 396 -16.65 3.06 16.56
C LEU A 396 -16.16 4.50 16.36
N ASN A 397 -15.89 4.89 15.12
CA ASN A 397 -15.58 6.27 14.76
C ASN A 397 -16.66 7.23 15.23
N LYS A 398 -17.94 6.95 14.93
CA LYS A 398 -19.06 7.78 15.40
C LYS A 398 -19.14 7.84 16.92
N ILE A 399 -18.94 6.73 17.63
CA ILE A 399 -18.91 6.73 19.10
C ILE A 399 -17.79 7.63 19.63
N ILE A 400 -16.62 7.62 18.99
CA ILE A 400 -15.49 8.47 19.38
C ILE A 400 -15.76 9.94 19.06
N GLU A 401 -16.34 10.23 17.90
CA GLU A 401 -16.66 11.60 17.42
C GLU A 401 -17.80 12.25 18.20
N GLU A 402 -18.88 11.50 18.46
CA GLU A 402 -20.06 11.99 19.17
C GLU A 402 -19.82 12.11 20.68
N MET A 403 -18.71 11.57 21.20
CA MET A 403 -18.40 11.67 22.62
C MET A 403 -17.77 13.03 22.96
N PRO A 404 -18.49 13.92 23.69
CA PRO A 404 -17.96 15.22 24.05
C PRO A 404 -16.65 15.07 24.85
N LEU A 405 -15.63 15.87 24.52
CA LEU A 405 -14.49 16.10 25.42
C LEU A 405 -14.71 17.45 26.09
N ASP A 406 -15.47 17.40 27.17
CA ASP A 406 -15.72 18.57 28.00
C ASP A 406 -14.65 18.64 29.08
N ILE A 407 -13.89 19.74 29.07
CA ILE A 407 -12.89 20.03 30.10
C ILE A 407 -13.28 21.34 30.78
N LYS A 408 -13.59 21.25 32.07
CA LYS A 408 -13.70 22.41 32.95
C LYS A 408 -12.31 22.83 33.40
N PHE A 409 -11.89 24.00 32.96
CA PHE A 409 -10.69 24.67 33.44
C PHE A 409 -11.04 25.57 34.61
N THR A 410 -10.32 25.43 35.72
CA THR A 410 -10.39 26.34 36.86
C THR A 410 -9.02 26.99 37.02
N VAL A 411 -8.94 28.29 36.72
CA VAL A 411 -7.71 29.07 36.88
C VAL A 411 -7.82 29.87 38.17
N THR A 412 -6.87 29.66 39.08
CA THR A 412 -6.86 30.32 40.38
C THR A 412 -5.66 31.25 40.52
N LYS A 413 -5.90 32.35 41.24
CA LYS A 413 -4.88 33.35 41.50
C LYS A 413 -4.00 32.87 42.65
N TRP A 414 -2.70 32.75 42.38
CA TRP A 414 -1.70 32.41 43.39
C TRP A 414 -0.93 33.68 43.79
N VAL A 415 -0.97 34.01 45.09
CA VAL A 415 -0.35 35.22 45.65
C VAL A 415 0.71 34.82 46.65
N ASN A 416 1.84 35.52 46.63
CA ASN A 416 2.83 35.47 47.69
C ASN A 416 2.74 36.77 48.47
N ASN A 417 2.58 36.74 49.80
CA ASN A 417 2.70 37.93 50.62
C ASN A 417 3.59 37.65 51.84
N ILE A 418 3.63 38.57 52.80
CA ILE A 418 4.47 38.48 54.01
C ILE A 418 4.15 37.20 54.82
N SER A 419 2.97 36.61 54.66
CA SER A 419 2.52 35.38 55.33
C SER A 419 2.73 34.11 54.51
N GLY A 420 3.38 34.19 53.33
CA GLY A 420 3.68 33.07 52.44
C GLY A 420 2.74 32.98 51.23
N PHE A 421 2.75 31.80 50.58
CA PHE A 421 1.97 31.54 49.37
C PHE A 421 0.57 31.01 49.71
N TYR A 422 -0.46 31.62 49.11
CA TYR A 422 -1.84 31.16 49.26
C TYR A 422 -2.68 31.40 47.99
N GLU A 423 -3.82 30.71 47.93
CA GLU A 423 -4.79 30.88 46.85
C GLU A 423 -5.71 32.06 47.15
N ALA A 424 -5.74 33.06 46.27
CA ALA A 424 -6.53 34.28 46.43
C ALA A 424 -7.82 34.28 45.59
N GLY A 425 -8.42 33.10 45.40
CA GLY A 425 -9.67 32.90 44.65
C GLY A 425 -9.47 32.66 43.14
N GLY A 426 -10.58 32.67 42.40
CA GLY A 426 -10.61 32.50 40.95
C GLY A 426 -9.96 33.65 40.19
N LEU A 427 -9.32 33.34 39.06
CA LEU A 427 -8.71 34.33 38.18
C LEU A 427 -9.57 34.52 36.92
N ALA A 428 -10.33 35.62 36.90
CA ALA A 428 -11.16 36.00 35.77
C ALA A 428 -10.36 36.51 34.57
N ASN A 429 -11.02 36.62 33.41
CA ASN A 429 -10.45 37.22 32.20
C ASN A 429 -9.16 36.55 31.70
N VAL A 430 -9.01 35.25 31.89
CA VAL A 430 -7.94 34.45 31.29
C VAL A 430 -8.47 33.84 30.00
N GLU A 431 -7.89 34.25 28.87
CA GLU A 431 -8.18 33.65 27.57
C GLU A 431 -7.40 32.35 27.39
N LEU A 432 -8.08 31.30 26.95
CA LEU A 432 -7.49 30.01 26.62
C LEU A 432 -7.35 29.91 25.10
N TRP A 433 -6.11 29.86 24.61
CA TRP A 433 -5.82 29.76 23.17
C TRP A 433 -5.20 28.40 22.83
N GLY A 434 -5.84 27.66 21.93
CA GLY A 434 -5.31 26.42 21.39
C GLY A 434 -4.22 26.67 20.35
N TYR A 435 -3.19 25.83 20.36
CA TYR A 435 -2.05 25.88 19.45
C TYR A 435 -1.90 24.54 18.72
N ALA A 436 -1.97 24.53 17.38
CA ALA A 436 -2.06 23.32 16.57
C ALA A 436 -0.71 22.75 16.09
N LYS A 437 0.38 23.53 16.12
CA LYS A 437 1.67 23.10 15.57
C LYS A 437 2.45 22.20 16.55
N THR A 438 3.31 21.36 15.99
CA THR A 438 4.08 20.34 16.73
C THR A 438 5.31 20.90 17.46
N ASP A 439 5.82 22.06 17.05
CA ASP A 439 6.98 22.71 17.64
C ASP A 439 6.62 23.46 18.93
N ARG A 440 7.51 23.46 19.94
CA ARG A 440 7.24 24.24 21.15
C ARG A 440 7.46 25.73 20.86
N PRO A 441 6.46 26.60 21.12
CA PRO A 441 6.67 28.04 20.97
C PRO A 441 7.72 28.54 21.97
N LEU A 442 8.65 29.36 21.49
CA LEU A 442 9.74 29.92 22.31
C LEU A 442 9.19 30.95 23.30
N LEU A 443 9.56 30.86 24.58
CA LEU A 443 9.07 31.78 25.64
C LEU A 443 9.18 33.27 25.26
N LYS A 444 10.28 33.65 24.60
CA LYS A 444 10.52 35.04 24.15
C LYS A 444 9.46 35.56 23.18
N SER A 445 8.75 34.68 22.46
CA SER A 445 7.70 35.08 21.50
C SER A 445 6.36 35.40 22.17
N TYR A 446 6.15 35.03 23.44
CA TYR A 446 4.90 35.27 24.16
C TYR A 446 5.05 35.76 25.60
N GLU A 447 6.24 36.18 26.03
CA GLU A 447 6.50 36.63 27.41
C GLU A 447 5.68 37.87 27.84
N THR A 448 5.13 38.64 26.89
CA THR A 448 4.29 39.82 27.16
C THR A 448 3.03 39.79 26.30
N ASP A 449 1.98 40.46 26.77
CA ASP A 449 0.70 40.54 26.05
C ASP A 449 0.87 41.04 24.60
N LYS A 450 1.70 42.09 24.41
CA LYS A 450 1.99 42.66 23.09
C LYS A 450 2.67 41.65 22.15
N ARG A 451 3.61 40.85 22.67
CA ARG A 451 4.31 39.85 21.86
C ARG A 451 3.41 38.67 21.51
N PHE A 452 2.60 38.20 22.46
CA PHE A 452 1.64 37.14 22.20
C PHE A 452 0.59 37.56 21.16
N LYS A 453 0.02 38.77 21.25
CA LYS A 453 -0.88 39.29 20.20
C LYS A 453 -0.22 39.28 18.82
N ASN A 454 0.99 39.83 18.72
CA ASN A 454 1.74 39.81 17.47
C ASN A 454 2.04 38.39 16.96
N LEU A 455 2.21 37.40 17.85
CA LEU A 455 2.43 36.00 17.48
C LEU A 455 1.16 35.39 16.87
N VAL A 456 0.02 35.58 17.53
CA VAL A 456 -1.29 35.09 17.07
C VAL A 456 -1.71 35.75 15.76
N ASP A 457 -1.55 37.07 15.64
CA ASP A 457 -1.96 37.83 14.45
C ASP A 457 -1.13 37.48 13.19
N LYS A 458 0.11 37.02 13.36
CA LYS A 458 1.06 36.75 12.27
C LYS A 458 1.26 35.27 11.96
N SER A 459 0.67 34.37 12.75
CA SER A 459 0.90 32.94 12.63
C SER A 459 -0.39 32.17 12.54
N GLU A 460 -0.49 31.27 11.57
CA GLU A 460 -1.57 30.29 11.51
C GLU A 460 -1.44 29.26 12.65
N GLY A 461 -2.57 28.64 13.02
CA GLY A 461 -2.61 27.55 14.01
C GLY A 461 -2.94 27.95 15.44
N PHE A 462 -3.44 29.17 15.66
CA PHE A 462 -3.97 29.64 16.95
C PHE A 462 -5.49 29.80 16.91
N THR A 463 -6.18 29.35 17.95
CA THR A 463 -7.64 29.47 18.05
C THR A 463 -8.04 29.84 19.47
N LEU A 464 -8.84 30.89 19.64
CA LEU A 464 -9.42 31.23 20.95
C LEU A 464 -10.48 30.18 21.29
N LEU A 465 -10.25 29.41 22.35
CA LEU A 465 -11.13 28.34 22.78
C LEU A 465 -12.18 28.84 23.77
N GLY A 466 -11.81 29.79 24.63
CA GLY A 466 -12.71 30.35 25.62
C GLY A 466 -12.04 31.32 26.57
N LYS A 467 -12.81 31.83 27.53
CA LYS A 467 -12.36 32.83 28.51
C LYS A 467 -12.96 32.54 29.87
N THR A 468 -12.16 32.63 30.94
CA THR A 468 -12.63 32.39 32.30
C THR A 468 -13.60 33.47 32.79
N ASP A 469 -14.62 33.01 33.53
CA ASP A 469 -15.61 33.84 34.20
C ASP A 469 -15.08 34.48 35.50
N GLU A 470 -15.95 35.17 36.26
CA GLU A 470 -15.58 35.81 37.54
C GLU A 470 -15.06 34.83 38.61
N LYS A 471 -15.42 33.55 38.51
CA LYS A 471 -14.94 32.47 39.38
C LYS A 471 -13.65 31.84 38.88
N GLY A 472 -13.12 32.30 37.75
CA GLY A 472 -11.95 31.72 37.10
C GLY A 472 -12.24 30.41 36.39
N GLU A 473 -13.50 30.14 36.03
CA GLU A 473 -13.92 28.89 35.41
C GLU A 473 -14.26 29.08 33.93
N VAL A 474 -13.94 28.07 33.11
CA VAL A 474 -14.43 27.96 31.72
C VAL A 474 -14.60 26.49 31.37
N ILE A 475 -15.70 26.15 30.70
CA ILE A 475 -15.93 24.81 30.15
C ILE A 475 -15.64 24.87 28.66
N LEU A 476 -14.70 24.05 28.20
CA LEU A 476 -14.38 23.92 26.78
C LEU A 476 -14.97 22.62 26.24
N HIS A 477 -15.68 22.73 25.12
CA HIS A 477 -16.18 21.61 24.33
C HIS A 477 -15.19 21.36 23.19
N LEU A 478 -14.35 20.34 23.33
CA LEU A 478 -13.24 20.08 22.40
C LEU A 478 -13.54 18.90 21.48
N ASP A 479 -13.13 19.03 20.21
CA ASP A 479 -13.15 17.94 19.25
C ASP A 479 -11.94 17.02 19.47
N ARG A 480 -12.20 15.72 19.73
CA ARG A 480 -11.18 14.70 19.98
C ARG A 480 -10.27 14.44 18.78
N LYS A 481 -10.73 14.65 17.54
CA LYS A 481 -9.91 14.47 16.32
C LYS A 481 -8.97 15.65 16.06
N ASN A 482 -9.36 16.83 16.52
CA ASN A 482 -8.67 18.08 16.24
C ASN A 482 -8.21 18.79 17.52
N LEU A 483 -7.68 18.03 18.48
CA LEU A 483 -7.16 18.61 19.71
C LEU A 483 -5.95 19.50 19.42
N PRO A 484 -5.87 20.71 20.03
CA PRO A 484 -4.65 21.49 19.98
C PRO A 484 -3.49 20.71 20.61
N LYS A 485 -2.26 20.94 20.14
CA LYS A 485 -1.05 20.37 20.72
C LYS A 485 -0.72 20.98 22.10
N GLY A 486 -1.16 22.22 22.33
CA GLY A 486 -1.09 22.86 23.64
C GLY A 486 -2.06 24.03 23.79
N ILE A 487 -2.22 24.51 25.03
CA ILE A 487 -3.08 25.63 25.38
C ILE A 487 -2.25 26.72 26.06
N PHE A 488 -2.44 27.95 25.60
CA PHE A 488 -1.96 29.16 26.27
C PHE A 488 -3.03 29.71 27.21
N PHE A 489 -2.62 30.09 28.41
CA PHE A 489 -3.43 30.76 29.41
C PHE A 489 -2.97 32.22 29.48
N ARG A 490 -3.73 33.10 28.84
CA ARG A 490 -3.38 34.51 28.67
C ARG A 490 -4.24 35.41 29.59
N PRO A 491 -3.67 36.02 30.64
CA PRO A 491 -4.41 36.91 31.52
C PRO A 491 -4.57 38.29 30.86
N VAL A 492 -5.81 38.74 30.64
CA VAL A 492 -6.10 40.03 29.99
C VAL A 492 -6.54 41.06 31.03
N GLY A 493 -5.94 42.27 30.98
CA GLY A 493 -6.29 43.37 31.89
C GLY A 493 -5.50 43.39 33.21
N TYR A 494 -4.38 42.68 33.29
CA TYR A 494 -3.54 42.57 34.50
C TYR A 494 -2.16 43.25 34.40
N ASP A 495 -1.94 44.14 33.43
CA ASP A 495 -0.70 44.93 33.25
C ASP A 495 0.61 44.12 33.27
N ASN A 496 0.60 42.89 32.73
CA ASN A 496 1.71 41.93 32.79
C ASN A 496 2.15 41.53 34.23
N LYS A 497 1.31 41.77 35.25
CA LYS A 497 1.55 41.28 36.63
C LYS A 497 1.41 39.76 36.74
N ILE A 498 0.77 39.13 35.77
CA ILE A 498 0.61 37.69 35.65
C ILE A 498 1.20 37.28 34.29
N LYS A 499 2.05 36.26 34.29
CA LYS A 499 2.71 35.75 33.08
C LYS A 499 1.73 34.90 32.27
N ILE A 500 1.93 34.86 30.95
CA ILE A 500 1.25 33.91 30.07
C ILE A 500 1.88 32.53 30.29
N GLU A 501 1.05 31.51 30.49
CA GLU A 501 1.50 30.13 30.65
C GLU A 501 1.13 29.29 29.43
N TYR A 502 2.00 28.35 29.04
CA TYR A 502 1.75 27.38 27.97
C TYR A 502 1.91 25.98 28.53
N LEU A 503 0.90 25.14 28.31
CA LEU A 503 0.92 23.73 28.67
C LEU A 503 0.58 22.87 27.46
N TYR A 504 1.27 21.73 27.32
CA TYR A 504 0.90 20.76 26.31
C TYR A 504 -0.45 20.12 26.64
N MET A 505 -1.19 19.77 25.60
CA MET A 505 -2.48 19.12 25.78
C MET A 505 -2.32 17.77 26.47
N VAL A 506 -1.26 17.02 26.16
CA VAL A 506 -0.97 15.74 26.84
C VAL A 506 -0.75 15.94 28.35
N ASP A 507 -0.13 17.05 28.77
CA ASP A 507 0.09 17.35 30.17
C ASP A 507 -1.20 17.77 30.89
N ILE A 508 -2.05 18.54 30.20
CA ILE A 508 -3.39 18.92 30.68
C ILE A 508 -4.24 17.68 30.89
N MET A 509 -4.28 16.79 29.89
CA MET A 509 -5.04 15.54 29.97
C MET A 509 -4.53 14.66 31.11
N ARG A 510 -3.21 14.49 31.26
CA ARG A 510 -2.61 13.69 32.35
C ARG A 510 -2.90 14.25 33.74
N GLN A 511 -2.96 15.57 33.89
CA GLN A 511 -3.16 16.24 35.17
C GLN A 511 -4.63 16.50 35.51
N SER A 512 -5.53 16.35 34.54
CA SER A 512 -6.96 16.49 34.76
C SER A 512 -7.51 15.35 35.61
N LYS A 513 -8.49 15.65 36.45
CA LYS A 513 -9.28 14.66 37.17
C LYS A 513 -10.48 14.28 36.33
N ASP A 514 -10.68 12.99 36.12
CA ASP A 514 -11.83 12.49 35.38
C ASP A 514 -13.04 12.34 36.29
N GLU A 515 -14.08 13.10 35.99
CA GLU A 515 -15.42 12.90 36.55
C GLU A 515 -16.36 12.38 35.45
N PHE A 516 -17.44 11.72 35.87
CA PHE A 516 -18.35 10.98 34.99
C PHE A 516 -18.88 11.79 33.79
N ASN A 517 -19.08 13.10 33.94
CA ASN A 517 -19.65 13.97 32.91
C ASN A 517 -18.65 14.93 32.25
N MET A 518 -17.54 15.28 32.92
CA MET A 518 -16.57 16.26 32.42
C MET A 518 -15.22 16.08 33.11
N ARG A 519 -14.13 16.39 32.41
CA ARG A 519 -12.81 16.47 33.05
C ARG A 519 -12.65 17.78 33.78
N GLN A 520 -11.90 17.77 34.88
CA GLN A 520 -11.54 18.99 35.60
C GLN A 520 -10.03 19.20 35.59
N PHE A 521 -9.59 20.36 35.10
CA PHE A 521 -8.19 20.77 35.13
C PHE A 521 -8.05 22.07 35.93
N ARG A 522 -7.11 22.12 36.88
CA ARG A 522 -6.89 23.28 37.74
C ARG A 522 -5.49 23.85 37.53
N LEU A 523 -5.42 25.14 37.20
CA LEU A 523 -4.17 25.88 37.01
C LEU A 523 -4.03 26.96 38.07
N LYS A 524 -2.85 27.07 38.67
CA LYS A 524 -2.50 28.17 39.59
C LYS A 524 -1.57 29.13 38.86
N MET A 525 -2.03 30.35 38.60
CA MET A 525 -1.21 31.37 37.94
C MET A 525 -0.67 32.38 38.94
N TYR A 526 0.63 32.64 38.88
CA TYR A 526 1.32 33.49 39.84
C TYR A 526 1.15 34.98 39.55
N THR A 527 0.79 35.74 40.59
CA THR A 527 0.80 37.21 40.56
C THR A 527 2.15 37.71 41.09
N ALA A 528 2.91 38.43 40.27
CA ALA A 528 4.11 39.10 40.74
C ALA A 528 3.72 40.28 41.65
N ASN A 529 4.15 40.24 42.91
CA ASN A 529 4.24 41.46 43.71
C ASN A 529 5.37 42.32 43.15
N LYS A 530 5.11 43.61 43.00
CA LYS A 530 6.22 44.58 42.98
C LYS A 530 6.77 44.72 44.38
#